data_AF-A0A7Y9JIC7-F1
#
_entry.id   AF-A0A7Y9JIC7-F1
#
_cell.length_a   1.000
_cell.length_b   1.000
_cell.length_c   1.000
_cell.angle_alpha   90.00
_cell.angle_beta   90.00
_cell.angle_gamma   90.00
#
_symmetry.space_group_name_H-M   'P 1'
#
loop_
_entity.id
_entity.type
_entity.pdbx_description
1 polymer ?
#
loop_
_entity_poly.entity_id
_entity_poly.type
_entity_poly.pdbx_seq_one_letter_code
_entity_poly.pdbx_strand_id
1 'polypeptide(L)'
;MSVRRLFFCTAGLLLIGCASRPFGAAAEISPSLSDVPPPLSAASPGTGDRREAATVYCLSRPGQMATALMALGFPVPGAAPAPAPTGTPPRTPAPTASPAPPASSGASPWPTPAARTPGAAELQAWAVRHRTEFDRACDALIAAQTVAREKEKKGTPAWVSAGKVIGPLLVGALLTLFTTEWRAAVDRGRKEGLELRRLGREFLVAASDYAERRGKAGLPSPQALRDSARALALRLEEIKARHPWWRTLSPVLAALAPDEMETAFVAGWDGLSDEDRETRHATVVALVHRIDAQVGGAARALEHPWRPPVLRWFVLRQKVPS
;
A
#
# COMPACT_ATOMS: atom_id res chain seq x y z
N MET A 1 -8.49 -19.26 0.44
CA MET A 1 -8.97 -18.12 -0.38
C MET A 1 -8.37 -16.84 0.19
N SER A 2 -7.56 -16.09 -0.56
CA SER A 2 -6.90 -14.88 -0.06
C SER A 2 -7.90 -13.73 0.11
N VAL A 3 -7.79 -12.95 1.19
CA VAL A 3 -8.57 -11.73 1.50
C VAL A 3 -8.69 -10.80 0.28
N ARG A 4 -7.67 -10.81 -0.57
CA ARG A 4 -7.62 -10.06 -1.82
C ARG A 4 -8.65 -10.52 -2.86
N ARG A 5 -8.89 -11.84 -2.99
CA ARG A 5 -9.95 -12.38 -3.86
C ARG A 5 -11.33 -12.02 -3.33
N LEU A 6 -11.50 -12.05 -2.01
CA LEU A 6 -12.76 -11.63 -1.39
C LEU A 6 -13.04 -10.16 -1.72
N PHE A 7 -12.03 -9.28 -1.55
CA PHE A 7 -12.14 -7.85 -1.84
C PHE A 7 -12.47 -7.57 -3.31
N PHE A 8 -11.79 -8.22 -4.27
CA PHE A 8 -12.08 -8.04 -5.70
C PHE A 8 -13.43 -8.63 -6.11
N CYS A 9 -13.87 -9.75 -5.51
CA CYS A 9 -15.21 -10.27 -5.71
C CYS A 9 -16.27 -9.32 -5.15
N THR A 10 -16.10 -8.79 -3.92
CA THR A 10 -17.06 -7.86 -3.32
C THR A 10 -17.10 -6.53 -4.05
N ALA A 11 -15.96 -5.97 -4.45
CA ALA A 11 -15.90 -4.72 -5.23
C ALA A 11 -16.45 -4.90 -6.64
N GLY A 12 -16.18 -6.05 -7.29
CA GLY A 12 -16.75 -6.41 -8.58
C GLY A 12 -18.27 -6.57 -8.52
N LEU A 13 -18.80 -7.26 -7.50
CA LEU A 13 -20.24 -7.40 -7.27
C LEU A 13 -20.92 -6.06 -6.96
N LEU A 14 -20.26 -5.17 -6.21
CA LEU A 14 -20.76 -3.81 -5.94
C LEU A 14 -20.84 -2.96 -7.21
N LEU A 15 -19.81 -3.01 -8.07
CA LEU A 15 -19.80 -2.26 -9.33
C LEU A 15 -20.81 -2.82 -10.34
N ILE A 16 -20.97 -4.15 -10.41
CA ILE A 16 -21.98 -4.78 -11.26
C ILE A 16 -23.39 -4.45 -10.77
N GLY A 17 -23.63 -4.48 -9.45
CA GLY A 17 -24.92 -4.14 -8.86
C GLY A 17 -25.32 -2.66 -8.99
N CYS A 18 -24.36 -1.75 -9.17
CA CYS A 18 -24.63 -0.34 -9.47
C CYS A 18 -24.97 -0.09 -10.95
N ALA A 19 -24.57 -0.98 -11.86
CA ALA A 19 -24.82 -0.83 -13.29
C ALA A 19 -26.12 -1.50 -13.78
N SER A 20 -26.73 -2.37 -12.97
CA SER A 20 -27.97 -3.08 -13.30
C SER A 20 -29.20 -2.52 -12.56
N ARG A 21 -29.61 -1.30 -12.92
CA ARG A 21 -31.00 -0.87 -12.77
C ARG A 21 -31.62 -0.65 -14.14
N PRO A 22 -32.49 -1.55 -14.63
CA PRO A 22 -33.34 -1.23 -15.76
C PRO A 22 -34.42 -0.22 -15.31
N PHE A 23 -34.68 0.72 -16.20
CA PHE A 23 -35.77 1.68 -16.14
C PHE A 23 -37.14 0.99 -16.06
N GLY A 24 -37.97 1.46 -15.12
CA GLY A 24 -39.42 1.65 -15.30
C GLY A 24 -40.34 0.42 -15.25
N ALA A 25 -41.23 0.41 -14.24
CA ALA A 25 -42.68 0.44 -14.47
C ALA A 25 -43.39 0.71 -13.12
N ALA A 26 -44.22 1.75 -13.12
CA ALA A 26 -45.13 2.09 -12.04
C ALA A 26 -46.31 1.12 -12.01
N ALA A 27 -46.75 0.73 -10.82
CA ALA A 27 -48.09 0.20 -10.58
C ALA A 27 -48.57 0.75 -9.24
N GLU A 28 -49.64 1.54 -9.32
CA GLU A 28 -50.42 2.07 -8.21
C GLU A 28 -51.02 0.95 -7.37
N ILE A 29 -50.91 1.05 -6.04
CA ILE A 29 -51.88 0.44 -5.11
C ILE A 29 -52.03 1.39 -3.91
N SER A 30 -53.20 2.00 -3.77
CA SER A 30 -53.74 2.46 -2.48
C SER A 30 -54.48 1.29 -1.81
N PRO A 31 -54.46 1.17 -0.47
CA PRO A 31 -55.64 1.58 0.29
C PRO A 31 -55.38 2.16 1.71
N SER A 32 -56.14 3.22 2.01
CA SER A 32 -57.07 3.39 3.15
C SER A 32 -56.77 2.87 4.58
N LEU A 33 -56.84 3.85 5.51
CA LEU A 33 -57.39 3.90 6.89
C LEU A 33 -56.80 3.15 8.11
N SER A 34 -56.56 4.00 9.14
CA SER A 34 -56.71 3.83 10.61
C SER A 34 -55.82 2.85 11.38
N ASP A 35 -54.98 3.38 12.30
CA ASP A 35 -55.23 3.18 13.74
C ASP A 35 -54.36 4.04 14.68
N VAL A 36 -54.94 4.30 15.85
CA VAL A 36 -54.62 5.25 16.94
C VAL A 36 -53.35 4.90 17.73
N PRO A 37 -52.55 5.88 18.25
CA PRO A 37 -51.42 5.59 19.14
C PRO A 37 -51.86 5.49 20.62
N PRO A 38 -51.28 4.58 21.43
CA PRO A 38 -51.46 4.63 22.88
C PRO A 38 -50.46 5.59 23.55
N PRO A 39 -50.82 6.23 24.68
CA PRO A 39 -49.92 7.06 25.46
C PRO A 39 -49.22 6.20 26.51
N LEU A 40 -47.89 6.26 26.59
CA LEU A 40 -47.17 5.87 27.80
C LEU A 40 -46.05 6.86 28.10
N SER A 41 -46.39 7.78 29.00
CA SER A 41 -45.45 8.43 29.91
C SER A 41 -44.66 7.38 30.68
N ALA A 42 -43.34 7.48 30.67
CA ALA A 42 -42.49 6.93 31.72
C ALA A 42 -41.30 7.87 31.94
N ALA A 43 -41.36 8.57 33.07
CA ALA A 43 -40.30 9.24 33.83
C ALA A 43 -38.97 9.54 33.11
N SER A 44 -38.73 10.83 32.89
CA SER A 44 -37.41 11.37 32.55
C SER A 44 -36.48 11.21 33.77
N PRO A 45 -35.42 10.38 33.72
CA PRO A 45 -34.35 10.48 34.69
C PRO A 45 -33.64 11.82 34.44
N GLY A 46 -33.32 12.54 35.50
CA GLY A 46 -32.61 13.81 35.41
C GLY A 46 -31.40 13.70 34.47
N THR A 47 -31.18 14.72 33.66
CA THR A 47 -30.11 14.77 32.66
C THR A 47 -28.69 14.58 33.24
N GLY A 48 -28.55 14.65 34.58
CA GLY A 48 -27.33 14.35 35.33
C GLY A 48 -26.86 12.90 35.19
N ASP A 49 -27.73 11.92 35.50
CA ASP A 49 -27.33 10.49 35.55
C ASP A 49 -26.91 9.95 34.17
N ARG A 50 -27.55 10.45 33.11
CA ARG A 50 -27.21 10.05 31.73
C ARG A 50 -25.84 10.56 31.29
N ARG A 51 -25.44 11.76 31.72
CA ARG A 51 -24.13 12.33 31.37
C ARG A 51 -22.98 11.62 32.09
N GLU A 52 -23.19 11.25 33.35
CA GLU A 52 -22.18 10.49 34.09
C GLU A 52 -21.98 9.10 33.48
N ALA A 53 -23.08 8.40 33.14
CA ALA A 53 -23.01 7.12 32.44
C ALA A 53 -22.33 7.22 31.07
N ALA A 54 -22.61 8.26 30.29
CA ALA A 54 -21.94 8.52 29.00
C ALA A 54 -20.45 8.76 29.15
N THR A 55 -20.05 9.52 30.18
CA THR A 55 -18.64 9.82 30.47
C THR A 55 -17.87 8.55 30.84
N VAL A 56 -18.42 7.74 31.74
CA VAL A 56 -17.83 6.44 32.13
C VAL A 56 -17.72 5.53 30.91
N TYR A 57 -18.74 5.52 30.05
CA TYR A 57 -18.75 4.73 28.82
C TYR A 57 -17.63 5.13 27.85
N CYS A 58 -17.48 6.42 27.55
CA CYS A 58 -16.42 6.92 26.65
C CYS A 58 -15.02 6.68 27.19
N LEU A 59 -14.80 6.90 28.50
CA LEU A 59 -13.50 6.69 29.15
C LEU A 59 -13.07 5.22 29.16
N SER A 60 -14.04 4.29 29.18
CA SER A 60 -13.76 2.85 29.09
C SER A 60 -13.28 2.39 27.70
N ARG A 61 -13.35 3.25 26.67
CA ARG A 61 -13.03 2.90 25.28
C ARG A 61 -12.07 3.89 24.62
N PRO A 62 -10.82 4.00 25.12
CA PRO A 62 -9.89 5.03 24.68
C PRO A 62 -9.53 4.96 23.18
N GLY A 63 -9.45 3.76 22.60
CA GLY A 63 -9.18 3.60 21.17
C GLY A 63 -10.33 4.08 20.27
N GLN A 64 -11.58 3.88 20.68
CA GLN A 64 -12.74 4.37 19.92
C GLN A 64 -12.88 5.89 20.07
N MET A 65 -12.58 6.42 21.26
CA MET A 65 -12.60 7.86 21.52
C MET A 65 -11.52 8.60 20.74
N ALA A 66 -10.29 8.07 20.68
CA ALA A 66 -9.23 8.66 19.85
C ALA A 66 -9.62 8.71 18.37
N THR A 67 -10.31 7.68 17.88
CA THR A 67 -10.83 7.64 16.50
C THR A 67 -11.93 8.68 16.29
N ALA A 68 -12.86 8.83 17.24
CA ALA A 68 -13.92 9.83 17.19
C ALA A 68 -13.36 11.27 17.22
N LEU A 69 -12.37 11.54 18.07
CA LEU A 69 -11.68 12.83 18.15
C LEU A 69 -10.99 13.18 16.83
N MET A 70 -10.27 12.23 16.22
CA MET A 70 -9.66 12.44 14.90
C MET A 70 -10.71 12.71 13.81
N ALA A 71 -11.81 11.96 13.81
CA ALA A 71 -12.88 12.14 12.82
C ALA A 71 -13.55 13.53 12.93
N LEU A 72 -13.59 14.10 14.13
CA LEU A 72 -14.13 15.43 14.41
C LEU A 72 -13.09 16.56 14.27
N GLY A 73 -11.83 16.23 13.93
CA GLY A 73 -10.75 17.20 13.80
C GLY A 73 -10.24 17.76 15.14
N PHE A 74 -10.53 17.08 16.26
CA PHE A 74 -10.06 17.48 17.58
C PHE A 74 -8.63 16.97 17.85
N PRO A 75 -7.84 17.71 18.63
CA PRO A 75 -6.50 17.29 19.01
C PRO A 75 -6.57 16.00 19.85
N VAL A 76 -5.83 14.97 19.44
CA VAL A 76 -5.75 13.69 20.16
C VAL A 76 -4.81 13.83 21.36
N PRO A 77 -5.19 13.37 22.57
CA PRO A 77 -4.30 13.37 23.72
C PRO A 77 -2.98 12.66 23.39
N GLY A 78 -1.85 13.28 23.73
CA GLY A 78 -0.53 12.70 23.50
C GLY A 78 0.05 12.90 22.08
N ALA A 79 -0.69 13.54 21.16
CA ALA A 79 -0.11 14.01 19.91
C ALA A 79 0.88 15.15 20.21
N ALA A 80 2.17 14.90 20.07
CA ALA A 80 3.18 15.94 20.23
C ALA A 80 2.87 17.10 19.26
N PRO A 81 2.86 18.36 19.72
CA PRO A 81 2.70 19.49 18.82
C PRO A 81 3.82 19.43 17.77
N ALA A 82 3.44 19.54 16.49
CA ALA A 82 4.40 19.59 15.41
C ALA A 82 5.44 20.70 15.72
N PRO A 83 6.75 20.43 15.66
CA PRO A 83 7.75 21.43 15.99
C PRO A 83 7.56 22.64 15.08
N ALA A 84 7.44 23.82 15.68
CA ALA A 84 7.35 25.08 14.94
C ALA A 84 8.61 25.23 14.07
N PRO A 85 8.49 25.66 12.79
CA PRO A 85 9.63 25.89 11.93
C PRO A 85 10.49 26.98 12.55
N THR A 86 11.60 26.58 13.18
CA THR A 86 12.59 27.50 13.76
C THR A 86 13.46 27.99 12.61
N GLY A 87 12.97 28.99 11.87
CA GLY A 87 13.73 29.68 10.84
C GLY A 87 14.71 30.65 11.48
N THR A 88 15.99 30.29 11.55
CA THR A 88 17.09 31.25 11.80
C THR A 88 17.57 31.79 10.45
N PRO A 89 17.74 33.11 10.26
CA PRO A 89 18.20 33.65 8.99
C PRO A 89 19.71 33.40 8.76
N PRO A 90 20.14 33.12 7.52
CA PRO A 90 21.55 32.87 7.22
C PRO A 90 22.35 34.17 7.08
N ARG A 91 23.52 34.21 7.73
CA ARG A 91 24.59 35.19 7.47
C ARG A 91 25.65 34.50 6.60
N THR A 92 25.99 35.12 5.47
CA THR A 92 27.06 34.75 4.52
C THR A 92 27.59 36.06 3.91
N PRO A 93 28.84 36.22 3.39
CA PRO A 93 29.96 35.26 3.22
C PRO A 93 31.37 35.76 3.67
N ALA A 94 32.34 34.82 3.67
CA ALA A 94 33.66 35.01 3.04
C ALA A 94 34.24 33.65 2.57
N PRO A 95 35.04 33.59 1.48
CA PRO A 95 35.32 32.35 0.75
C PRO A 95 36.69 31.76 1.07
N THR A 96 36.81 30.45 1.25
CA THR A 96 38.08 29.73 1.04
C THR A 96 37.82 28.26 0.67
N ALA A 97 38.33 27.88 -0.50
CA ALA A 97 38.74 26.58 -1.04
C ALA A 97 38.03 25.26 -0.62
N SER A 98 37.59 24.54 -1.67
CA SER A 98 37.16 23.14 -1.70
C SER A 98 38.37 22.17 -1.67
N PRO A 99 38.26 20.93 -1.12
CA PRO A 99 37.70 19.83 -1.90
C PRO A 99 36.73 18.86 -1.17
N ALA A 100 35.74 18.40 -1.96
CA ALA A 100 34.96 17.15 -1.99
C ALA A 100 34.57 16.37 -0.69
N PRO A 101 33.27 16.05 -0.47
CA PRO A 101 32.78 15.31 0.71
C PRO A 101 32.58 13.79 0.47
N PRO A 102 32.54 12.96 1.53
CA PRO A 102 32.02 11.59 1.47
C PRO A 102 30.48 11.55 1.45
N ALA A 103 29.96 10.43 0.95
CA ALA A 103 28.56 10.16 0.61
C ALA A 103 27.55 10.48 1.73
N SER A 104 26.56 11.32 1.40
CA SER A 104 25.37 11.58 2.21
C SER A 104 24.44 10.36 2.27
N SER A 105 24.31 9.78 3.46
CA SER A 105 23.15 8.99 3.85
C SER A 105 21.89 9.86 3.82
N GLY A 106 21.06 9.70 2.79
CA GLY A 106 19.70 10.22 2.76
C GLY A 106 18.75 9.42 3.64
N ALA A 107 18.97 9.44 4.96
CA ALA A 107 17.97 9.04 5.93
C ALA A 107 17.16 10.29 6.31
N SER A 108 15.88 10.30 5.98
CA SER A 108 14.94 11.32 6.47
C SER A 108 14.91 11.24 8.01
N PRO A 109 15.27 12.30 8.76
CA PRO A 109 15.39 12.24 10.22
C PRO A 109 14.05 12.36 10.96
N TRP A 110 12.92 12.28 10.26
CA TRP A 110 11.61 12.42 10.88
C TRP A 110 11.07 11.04 11.27
N PRO A 111 11.10 10.66 12.56
CA PRO A 111 10.24 9.58 13.02
C PRO A 111 8.81 10.03 12.76
N THR A 112 8.08 9.33 11.89
CA THR A 112 6.63 9.44 11.88
C THR A 112 6.19 8.90 13.24
N PRO A 113 5.67 9.73 14.17
CA PRO A 113 5.23 9.20 15.46
C PRO A 113 4.15 8.17 15.15
N ALA A 114 4.43 6.91 15.46
CA ALA A 114 3.40 5.89 15.47
C ALA A 114 2.29 6.44 16.36
N ALA A 115 1.08 6.62 15.80
CA ALA A 115 -0.05 7.17 16.52
C ALA A 115 -0.34 6.26 17.72
N ARG A 116 0.23 6.60 18.87
CA ARG A 116 0.04 5.86 20.11
C ARG A 116 -1.40 6.08 20.52
N THR A 117 -2.12 5.00 20.77
CA THR A 117 -3.45 5.10 21.37
C THR A 117 -3.28 5.69 22.77
N PRO A 118 -3.92 6.83 23.09
CA PRO A 118 -3.78 7.44 24.41
C PRO A 118 -4.29 6.49 25.49
N GLY A 119 -3.60 6.47 26.63
CA GLY A 119 -4.04 5.72 27.79
C GLY A 119 -5.32 6.31 28.40
N ALA A 120 -6.06 5.52 29.18
CA ALA A 120 -7.29 5.99 29.85
C ALA A 120 -7.04 7.23 30.74
N ALA A 121 -5.91 7.28 31.45
CA ALA A 121 -5.52 8.42 32.28
C ALA A 121 -5.22 9.69 31.45
N GLU A 122 -4.59 9.55 30.29
CA GLU A 122 -4.30 10.67 29.37
C GLU A 122 -5.60 11.23 28.77
N LEU A 123 -6.51 10.34 28.38
CA LEU A 123 -7.83 10.71 27.89
C LEU A 123 -8.66 11.42 28.97
N GLN A 124 -8.59 10.97 30.22
CA GLN A 124 -9.27 11.61 31.33
C GLN A 124 -8.73 13.01 31.63
N ALA A 125 -7.40 13.18 31.65
CA ALA A 125 -6.76 14.49 31.82
C ALA A 125 -7.08 15.45 30.66
N TRP A 126 -7.30 14.92 29.46
CA TRP A 126 -7.75 15.70 28.31
C TRP A 126 -9.23 16.07 28.43
N ALA A 127 -10.11 15.13 28.82
CA ALA A 127 -11.54 15.36 28.99
C ALA A 127 -11.85 16.49 29.99
N VAL A 128 -11.06 16.60 31.07
CA VAL A 128 -11.20 17.68 32.05
C VAL A 128 -10.87 19.05 31.43
N ARG A 129 -9.83 19.11 30.57
CA ARG A 129 -9.40 20.36 29.91
C ARG A 129 -10.27 20.74 28.72
N HIS A 130 -10.83 19.76 28.02
CA HIS A 130 -11.58 19.92 26.77
C HIS A 130 -13.02 19.41 26.91
N ARG A 131 -13.71 19.80 27.99
CA ARG A 131 -15.00 19.22 28.38
C ARG A 131 -16.07 19.26 27.27
N THR A 132 -16.18 20.38 26.57
CA THR A 132 -17.15 20.56 25.47
C THR A 132 -16.85 19.70 24.24
N GLU A 133 -15.57 19.51 23.92
CA GLU A 133 -15.12 18.68 22.79
C GLU A 133 -15.29 17.19 23.13
N PHE A 134 -14.98 16.84 24.37
CA PHE A 134 -15.21 15.50 24.91
C PHE A 134 -16.69 15.12 24.89
N ASP A 135 -17.58 16.01 25.35
CA ASP A 135 -19.03 15.79 25.33
C ASP A 135 -19.54 15.58 23.89
N ARG A 136 -19.10 16.40 22.93
CA ARG A 136 -19.46 16.24 21.51
C ARG A 136 -18.97 14.91 20.91
N ALA A 137 -17.76 14.49 21.26
CA ALA A 137 -17.22 13.21 20.80
C ALA A 137 -17.96 12.02 21.43
N CYS A 138 -18.38 12.15 22.69
CA CYS A 138 -19.24 11.16 23.36
C CYS A 138 -20.62 11.07 22.73
N ASP A 139 -21.25 12.20 22.44
CA ASP A 139 -22.56 12.23 21.77
C ASP A 139 -22.48 11.59 20.37
N ALA A 140 -21.41 11.88 19.61
CA ALA A 140 -21.17 11.24 18.31
C ALA A 140 -20.96 9.72 18.43
N LEU A 141 -20.21 9.27 19.45
CA LEU A 141 -19.96 7.85 19.70
C LEU A 141 -21.24 7.10 20.10
N ILE A 142 -22.05 7.70 20.98
CA ILE A 142 -23.31 7.13 21.45
C ILE A 142 -24.33 7.10 20.31
N ALA A 143 -24.46 8.18 19.54
CA ALA A 143 -25.31 8.23 18.35
C ALA A 143 -24.93 7.16 17.31
N ALA A 144 -23.64 6.92 17.10
CA ALA A 144 -23.18 5.86 16.21
C ALA A 144 -23.60 4.45 16.67
N GLN A 145 -23.78 4.24 17.98
CA GLN A 145 -24.14 2.92 18.54
C GLN A 145 -25.64 2.71 18.71
N THR A 146 -26.40 3.76 19.03
CA THR A 146 -27.87 3.66 19.10
C THR A 146 -28.46 3.33 17.74
N VAL A 147 -27.91 3.91 16.66
CA VAL A 147 -28.25 3.58 15.27
C VAL A 147 -27.95 2.11 14.91
N ALA A 148 -26.97 1.48 15.59
CA ALA A 148 -26.66 0.07 15.40
C ALA A 148 -27.65 -0.86 16.15
N ARG A 149 -28.14 -0.44 17.33
CA ARG A 149 -29.02 -1.26 18.18
C ARG A 149 -30.51 -1.19 17.84
N GLU A 150 -31.02 -0.07 17.32
CA GLU A 150 -32.45 0.04 16.97
C GLU A 150 -32.87 -0.85 15.79
N LYS A 151 -31.92 -1.36 15.01
CA LYS A 151 -32.17 -2.21 13.83
C LYS A 151 -32.48 -3.68 14.13
N GLU A 152 -32.40 -4.11 15.40
CA GLU A 152 -32.61 -5.51 15.78
C GLU A 152 -34.07 -5.81 16.17
N LYS A 153 -34.94 -4.80 16.34
CA LYS A 153 -36.29 -4.99 16.93
C LYS A 153 -37.50 -4.87 16.01
N LYS A 154 -37.38 -4.56 14.71
CA LYS A 154 -38.55 -4.52 13.81
C LYS A 154 -38.27 -5.21 12.46
N GLY A 155 -38.89 -6.37 12.28
CA GLY A 155 -38.82 -7.20 11.08
C GLY A 155 -39.55 -6.60 9.88
N THR A 156 -38.98 -5.57 9.27
CA THR A 156 -39.44 -5.01 7.99
C THR A 156 -38.20 -4.71 7.13
N PRO A 157 -38.21 -4.96 5.80
CA PRO A 157 -37.00 -4.94 4.96
C PRO A 157 -36.45 -3.52 4.73
N ALA A 158 -35.84 -2.95 5.75
CA ALA A 158 -35.21 -1.63 5.77
C ALA A 158 -33.76 -1.63 5.24
N TRP A 159 -33.33 -2.71 4.57
CA TRP A 159 -31.97 -2.85 4.04
C TRP A 159 -31.64 -1.81 2.96
N VAL A 160 -32.64 -1.36 2.20
CA VAL A 160 -32.45 -0.43 1.08
C VAL A 160 -32.28 1.03 1.53
N SER A 161 -32.85 1.45 2.67
CA SER A 161 -32.65 2.82 3.20
C SER A 161 -31.49 2.91 4.18
N ALA A 162 -31.20 1.84 4.94
CA ALA A 162 -30.06 1.74 5.84
C ALA A 162 -28.70 1.79 5.09
N GLY A 163 -28.66 1.34 3.84
CA GLY A 163 -27.47 1.41 2.99
C GLY A 163 -27.00 2.84 2.69
N LYS A 164 -27.89 3.84 2.72
CA LYS A 164 -27.53 5.24 2.44
C LYS A 164 -26.69 5.90 3.53
N VAL A 165 -26.86 5.50 4.79
CA VAL A 165 -26.17 6.12 5.95
C VAL A 165 -24.99 5.26 6.43
N ILE A 166 -25.13 3.93 6.41
CA ILE A 166 -24.04 3.01 6.82
C ILE A 166 -23.03 2.82 5.68
N GLY A 167 -23.46 2.90 4.42
CA GLY A 167 -22.59 2.78 3.25
C GLY A 167 -21.38 3.71 3.30
N PRO A 168 -21.57 5.04 3.50
CA PRO A 168 -20.45 5.99 3.59
C PRO A 168 -19.48 5.69 4.75
N LEU A 169 -19.98 5.25 5.91
CA LEU A 169 -19.14 4.93 7.07
C LEU A 169 -18.33 3.65 6.87
N LEU A 170 -18.93 2.59 6.31
CA LEU A 170 -18.22 1.36 5.96
C LEU A 170 -17.22 1.60 4.83
N VAL A 171 -17.60 2.35 3.81
CA VAL A 171 -16.70 2.75 2.73
C VAL A 171 -15.56 3.60 3.29
N GLY A 172 -15.84 4.53 4.19
CA GLY A 172 -14.82 5.33 4.89
C GLY A 172 -13.85 4.45 5.67
N ALA A 173 -14.33 3.54 6.52
CA ALA A 173 -13.48 2.64 7.30
C ALA A 173 -12.67 1.67 6.41
N LEU A 174 -13.28 1.11 5.37
CA LEU A 174 -12.60 0.26 4.39
C LEU A 174 -11.55 1.05 3.60
N LEU A 175 -11.84 2.30 3.25
CA LEU A 175 -10.88 3.18 2.59
C LEU A 175 -9.70 3.48 3.51
N THR A 176 -9.94 3.74 4.80
CA THR A 176 -8.86 4.01 5.77
C THR A 176 -7.98 2.77 5.99
N LEU A 177 -8.57 1.58 6.18
CA LEU A 177 -7.83 0.32 6.26
C LEU A 177 -7.06 0.04 4.97
N PHE A 178 -7.71 0.24 3.83
CA PHE A 178 -7.05 0.10 2.54
C PHE A 178 -5.87 1.07 2.41
N THR A 179 -6.00 2.35 2.77
CA THR A 179 -4.92 3.34 2.64
C THR A 179 -3.70 3.04 3.52
N THR A 180 -3.91 2.49 4.72
CA THR A 180 -2.83 2.16 5.66
C THR A 180 -2.09 0.89 5.24
N GLU A 181 -2.81 -0.19 4.93
CA GLU A 181 -2.22 -1.42 4.40
C GLU A 181 -1.58 -1.20 3.03
N TRP A 182 -2.15 -0.31 2.22
CA TRP A 182 -1.64 0.08 0.92
C TRP A 182 -0.27 0.74 1.03
N ARG A 183 -0.13 1.74 1.89
CA ARG A 183 1.17 2.39 2.13
C ARG A 183 2.21 1.38 2.58
N ALA A 184 1.87 0.52 3.53
CA ALA A 184 2.77 -0.54 3.99
C ALA A 184 3.14 -1.55 2.88
N ALA A 185 2.24 -1.83 1.94
CA ALA A 185 2.53 -2.66 0.78
C ALA A 185 3.43 -1.95 -0.24
N VAL A 186 3.22 -0.66 -0.49
CA VAL A 186 4.04 0.16 -1.38
C VAL A 186 5.46 0.32 -0.82
N ASP A 187 5.60 0.58 0.47
CA ASP A 187 6.90 0.71 1.13
C ASP A 187 7.70 -0.59 1.09
N ARG A 188 7.04 -1.73 1.30
CA ARG A 188 7.65 -3.05 1.11
C ARG A 188 8.07 -3.27 -0.35
N GLY A 189 7.17 -3.01 -1.29
CA GLY A 189 7.47 -3.14 -2.72
C GLY A 189 8.64 -2.27 -3.17
N ARG A 190 8.78 -1.05 -2.62
CA ARG A 190 9.90 -0.17 -2.91
C ARG A 190 11.23 -0.71 -2.38
N LYS A 191 11.26 -1.24 -1.16
CA LYS A 191 12.47 -1.87 -0.59
C LYS A 191 12.90 -3.08 -1.43
N GLU A 192 11.95 -3.93 -1.80
CA GLU A 192 12.20 -5.12 -2.62
C GLU A 192 12.66 -4.75 -4.03
N GLY A 193 12.07 -3.72 -4.65
CA GLY A 193 12.50 -3.21 -5.95
C GLY A 193 13.91 -2.65 -5.94
N LEU A 194 14.30 -1.93 -4.89
CA LEU A 194 15.67 -1.42 -4.72
C LEU A 194 16.69 -2.54 -4.53
N GLU A 195 16.35 -3.55 -3.73
CA GLU A 195 17.19 -4.73 -3.54
C GLU A 195 17.38 -5.51 -4.84
N LEU A 196 16.30 -5.69 -5.61
CA LEU A 196 16.35 -6.36 -6.90
C LEU A 196 17.24 -5.59 -7.90
N ARG A 197 17.17 -4.25 -7.91
CA ARG A 197 18.08 -3.41 -8.72
C ARG A 197 19.54 -3.50 -8.26
N ARG A 198 19.78 -3.63 -6.95
CA ARG A 198 21.14 -3.82 -6.41
C ARG A 198 21.72 -5.13 -6.93
N LEU A 199 21.00 -6.24 -6.77
CA LEU A 199 21.43 -7.56 -7.25
C LEU A 199 21.58 -7.60 -8.77
N GLY A 200 20.64 -6.97 -9.51
CA GLY A 200 20.74 -6.84 -10.97
C GLY A 200 22.00 -6.11 -11.43
N ARG A 201 22.39 -5.03 -10.74
CA ARG A 201 23.64 -4.31 -11.02
C ARG A 201 24.89 -5.11 -10.65
N GLU A 202 24.87 -5.81 -9.52
CA GLU A 202 25.97 -6.68 -9.11
C GLU A 202 26.22 -7.79 -10.14
N PHE A 203 25.14 -8.41 -10.65
CA PHE A 203 25.21 -9.37 -11.76
C PHE A 203 25.71 -8.73 -13.05
N LEU A 204 25.18 -7.55 -13.43
CA LEU A 204 25.60 -6.86 -14.66
C LEU A 204 27.11 -6.53 -14.64
N VAL A 205 27.61 -6.01 -13.52
CA VAL A 205 29.05 -5.72 -13.34
C VAL A 205 29.87 -7.01 -13.45
N ALA A 206 29.49 -8.07 -12.74
CA ALA A 206 30.21 -9.34 -12.78
C ALA A 206 30.21 -9.97 -14.19
N ALA A 207 29.08 -9.90 -14.91
CA ALA A 207 28.95 -10.45 -16.26
C ALA A 207 29.73 -9.63 -17.30
N SER A 208 29.68 -8.29 -17.22
CA SER A 208 30.46 -7.41 -18.09
C SER A 208 31.96 -7.56 -17.85
N ASP A 209 32.41 -7.58 -16.59
CA ASP A 209 33.80 -7.80 -16.23
C ASP A 209 34.31 -9.16 -16.72
N TYR A 210 33.50 -10.21 -16.57
CA TYR A 210 33.84 -11.54 -17.05
C TYR A 210 33.96 -11.57 -18.58
N ALA A 211 33.00 -11.00 -19.31
CA ALA A 211 32.99 -10.95 -20.76
C ALA A 211 34.18 -10.14 -21.30
N GLU A 212 34.49 -8.99 -20.71
CA GLU A 212 35.62 -8.14 -21.13
C GLU A 212 36.96 -8.86 -20.93
N ARG A 213 37.16 -9.50 -19.76
CA ARG A 213 38.39 -10.26 -19.47
C ARG A 213 38.54 -11.47 -20.38
N ARG A 214 37.45 -12.17 -20.70
CA ARG A 214 37.45 -13.26 -21.67
C ARG A 214 37.74 -12.78 -23.09
N GLY A 215 37.21 -11.62 -23.49
CA GLY A 215 37.48 -10.99 -24.78
C GLY A 215 38.96 -10.69 -25.02
N LYS A 216 39.68 -10.27 -23.97
CA LYS A 216 41.14 -10.01 -24.00
C LYS A 216 42.02 -11.25 -23.85
N ALA A 217 41.48 -12.45 -24.15
CA ALA A 217 42.15 -13.75 -24.03
C ALA A 217 42.60 -14.17 -22.61
N GLY A 218 42.08 -13.52 -21.56
CA GLY A 218 42.29 -13.98 -20.18
C GLY A 218 41.42 -15.19 -19.83
N LEU A 219 41.79 -15.93 -18.77
CA LEU A 219 40.93 -16.92 -18.12
C LEU A 219 40.44 -16.39 -16.77
N PRO A 220 39.45 -15.48 -16.74
CA PRO A 220 38.85 -15.05 -15.49
C PRO A 220 38.10 -16.23 -14.83
N SER A 221 38.14 -16.29 -13.50
CA SER A 221 37.32 -17.26 -12.76
C SER A 221 35.83 -16.91 -12.94
N PRO A 222 34.96 -17.87 -13.30
CA PRO A 222 33.52 -17.65 -13.42
C PRO A 222 32.80 -17.57 -12.07
N GLN A 223 33.51 -17.73 -10.94
CA GLN A 223 32.90 -17.83 -9.62
C GLN A 223 32.09 -16.58 -9.22
N ALA A 224 32.62 -15.38 -9.44
CA ALA A 224 31.90 -14.14 -9.12
C ALA A 224 30.61 -13.96 -9.95
N LEU A 225 30.66 -14.39 -11.22
CA LEU A 225 29.48 -14.42 -12.09
C LEU A 225 28.43 -15.41 -11.57
N ARG A 226 28.84 -16.63 -11.21
CA ARG A 226 27.96 -17.66 -10.63
C ARG A 226 27.29 -17.20 -9.34
N ASP A 227 28.06 -16.61 -8.43
CA ASP A 227 27.58 -16.18 -7.12
C ASP A 227 26.55 -15.05 -7.25
N SER A 228 26.83 -14.06 -8.11
CA SER A 228 25.89 -12.97 -8.37
C SER A 228 24.63 -13.43 -9.11
N ALA A 229 24.76 -14.32 -10.10
CA ALA A 229 23.63 -14.93 -10.82
C ALA A 229 22.72 -15.73 -9.87
N ARG A 230 23.30 -16.52 -8.98
CA ARG A 230 22.58 -17.30 -7.97
C ARG A 230 21.83 -16.40 -6.99
N ALA A 231 22.47 -15.34 -6.49
CA ALA A 231 21.84 -14.39 -5.58
C ALA A 231 20.63 -13.70 -6.24
N LEU A 232 20.78 -13.30 -7.50
CA LEU A 232 19.68 -12.71 -8.29
C LEU A 232 18.56 -13.72 -8.54
N ALA A 233 18.89 -14.96 -8.92
CA ALA A 233 17.92 -16.02 -9.18
C ALA A 233 17.08 -16.34 -7.93
N LEU A 234 17.71 -16.56 -6.78
CA LEU A 234 17.01 -16.81 -5.51
C LEU A 234 16.01 -15.69 -5.19
N ARG A 235 16.42 -14.43 -5.35
CA ARG A 235 15.53 -13.30 -5.08
C ARG A 235 14.36 -13.24 -6.06
N LEU A 236 14.60 -13.54 -7.34
CA LEU A 236 13.54 -13.60 -8.35
C LEU A 236 12.56 -14.76 -8.10
N GLU A 237 13.03 -15.91 -7.59
CA GLU A 237 12.17 -17.02 -7.19
C GLU A 237 11.25 -16.66 -6.02
N GLU A 238 11.77 -16.00 -4.98
CA GLU A 238 10.97 -15.51 -3.86
C GLU A 238 9.89 -14.52 -4.31
N ILE A 239 10.21 -13.65 -5.28
CA ILE A 239 9.25 -12.72 -5.88
C ILE A 239 8.21 -13.49 -6.70
N LYS A 240 8.62 -14.46 -7.52
CA LYS A 240 7.71 -15.30 -8.31
C LYS A 240 6.76 -16.11 -7.42
N ALA A 241 7.23 -16.64 -6.29
CA ALA A 241 6.39 -17.36 -5.32
C ALA A 241 5.28 -16.47 -4.74
N ARG A 242 5.57 -15.19 -4.49
CA ARG A 242 4.59 -14.20 -4.01
C ARG A 242 3.71 -13.62 -5.12
N HIS A 243 4.21 -13.62 -6.36
CA HIS A 243 3.56 -13.07 -7.55
C HIS A 243 3.49 -14.10 -8.70
N PRO A 244 2.75 -15.21 -8.55
CA PRO A 244 2.77 -16.33 -9.51
C PRO A 244 2.25 -15.97 -10.91
N TRP A 245 1.53 -14.85 -11.03
CA TRP A 245 1.03 -14.34 -12.30
C TRP A 245 2.08 -13.55 -13.11
N TRP A 246 3.27 -13.29 -12.56
CA TRP A 246 4.37 -12.58 -13.23
C TRP A 246 5.14 -13.52 -14.17
N ARG A 247 4.52 -13.84 -15.30
CA ARG A 247 5.12 -14.71 -16.33
C ARG A 247 6.44 -14.16 -16.90
N THR A 248 6.67 -12.85 -16.79
CA THR A 248 7.89 -12.18 -17.25
C THR A 248 9.15 -12.61 -16.52
N LEU A 249 9.04 -13.22 -15.33
CA LEU A 249 10.20 -13.69 -14.57
C LEU A 249 10.72 -15.06 -15.02
N SER A 250 9.88 -15.90 -15.63
CA SER A 250 10.29 -17.25 -16.03
C SER A 250 11.43 -17.27 -17.06
N PRO A 251 11.46 -16.42 -18.10
CA PRO A 251 12.58 -16.36 -19.03
C PRO A 251 13.89 -15.91 -18.36
N VAL A 252 13.83 -14.99 -17.41
CA VAL A 252 15.00 -14.52 -16.66
C VAL A 252 15.55 -15.64 -15.80
N LEU A 253 14.69 -16.33 -15.05
CA LEU A 253 15.08 -17.46 -14.22
C LEU A 253 15.66 -18.61 -15.04
N ALA A 254 15.12 -18.88 -16.23
CA ALA A 254 15.69 -19.86 -17.14
C ALA A 254 17.09 -19.44 -17.62
N ALA A 255 17.28 -18.17 -18.01
CA ALA A 255 18.59 -17.66 -18.44
C ALA A 255 19.64 -17.62 -17.31
N LEU A 256 19.20 -17.55 -16.05
CA LEU A 256 20.05 -17.60 -14.86
C LEU A 256 20.23 -19.02 -14.31
N ALA A 257 19.61 -20.04 -14.91
CA ALA A 257 19.81 -21.42 -14.51
C ALA A 257 21.29 -21.81 -14.71
N PRO A 258 21.89 -22.60 -13.80
CA PRO A 258 23.32 -22.92 -13.87
C PRO A 258 23.76 -23.43 -15.24
N ASP A 259 23.02 -24.38 -15.82
CA ASP A 259 23.37 -25.01 -17.10
C ASP A 259 23.27 -24.04 -18.29
N GLU A 260 22.22 -23.23 -18.32
CA GLU A 260 22.01 -22.20 -19.35
C GLU A 260 23.06 -21.10 -19.25
N MET A 261 23.39 -20.70 -18.02
CA MET A 261 24.41 -19.69 -17.76
C MET A 261 25.81 -20.21 -18.13
N GLU A 262 26.16 -21.45 -17.81
CA GLU A 262 27.42 -22.05 -18.26
C GLU A 262 27.49 -22.05 -19.79
N THR A 263 26.43 -22.46 -20.46
CA THR A 263 26.38 -22.54 -21.93
C THR A 263 26.48 -21.15 -22.59
N ALA A 264 25.74 -20.17 -22.07
CA ALA A 264 25.65 -18.84 -22.64
C ALA A 264 26.87 -17.97 -22.33
N PHE A 265 27.41 -18.05 -21.11
CA PHE A 265 28.46 -17.14 -20.64
C PHE A 265 29.84 -17.79 -20.56
N VAL A 266 29.97 -19.06 -20.16
CA VAL A 266 31.27 -19.65 -19.77
C VAL A 266 31.86 -20.56 -20.82
N ALA A 267 31.04 -21.41 -21.45
CA ALA A 267 31.45 -22.36 -22.46
C ALA A 267 31.78 -21.66 -23.79
N GLY A 268 32.42 -22.40 -24.71
CA GLY A 268 32.52 -22.01 -26.13
C GLY A 268 33.39 -20.78 -26.42
N TRP A 269 34.28 -20.38 -25.51
CA TRP A 269 35.28 -19.33 -25.75
C TRP A 269 36.62 -19.88 -26.23
N ASP A 270 36.91 -21.14 -25.94
CA ASP A 270 38.19 -21.76 -26.24
C ASP A 270 38.26 -22.15 -27.73
N GLY A 271 39.39 -21.86 -28.38
CA GLY A 271 39.60 -22.14 -29.80
C GLY A 271 38.90 -21.19 -30.77
N LEU A 272 38.23 -20.14 -30.28
CA LEU A 272 37.64 -19.10 -31.14
C LEU A 272 38.71 -18.19 -31.75
N SER A 273 38.51 -17.85 -33.04
CA SER A 273 39.22 -16.75 -33.69
C SER A 273 38.94 -15.42 -32.97
N ASP A 274 39.75 -14.38 -33.22
CA ASP A 274 39.52 -13.07 -32.60
C ASP A 274 38.18 -12.44 -33.04
N GLU A 275 37.77 -12.65 -34.30
CA GLU A 275 36.48 -12.19 -34.84
C GLU A 275 35.29 -12.93 -34.21
N ASP A 276 35.37 -14.26 -34.06
CA ASP A 276 34.33 -15.04 -33.39
C ASP A 276 34.23 -14.66 -31.90
N ARG A 277 35.36 -14.33 -31.26
CA ARG A 277 35.42 -13.89 -29.87
C ARG A 277 34.73 -12.54 -29.68
N GLU A 278 34.92 -11.60 -30.59
CA GLU A 278 34.23 -10.32 -30.59
C GLU A 278 32.71 -10.50 -30.77
N THR A 279 32.30 -11.36 -31.70
CA THR A 279 30.89 -11.68 -31.94
C THR A 279 30.25 -12.34 -30.71
N ARG A 280 30.96 -13.26 -30.05
CA ARG A 280 30.51 -13.89 -28.81
C ARG A 280 30.40 -12.88 -27.67
N HIS A 281 31.38 -11.99 -27.52
CA HIS A 281 31.35 -10.90 -26.55
C HIS A 281 30.11 -10.01 -26.75
N ALA A 282 29.84 -9.56 -27.98
CA ALA A 282 28.65 -8.77 -28.29
C ALA A 282 27.34 -9.52 -27.95
N THR A 283 27.28 -10.82 -28.24
CA THR A 283 26.12 -11.68 -27.91
C THR A 283 25.90 -11.77 -26.40
N VAL A 284 26.96 -11.98 -25.62
CA VAL A 284 26.91 -12.02 -24.16
C VAL A 284 26.45 -10.69 -23.59
N VAL A 285 27.02 -9.57 -24.05
CA VAL A 285 26.63 -8.22 -23.61
C VAL A 285 25.15 -7.93 -23.91
N ALA A 286 24.66 -8.32 -25.09
CA ALA A 286 23.25 -8.18 -25.45
C ALA A 286 22.33 -9.00 -24.51
N LEU A 287 22.74 -10.21 -24.14
CA LEU A 287 22.00 -11.04 -23.19
C LEU A 287 21.97 -10.42 -21.78
N VAL A 288 23.10 -9.90 -21.29
CA VAL A 288 23.19 -9.19 -19.99
C VAL A 288 22.22 -7.99 -19.97
N HIS A 289 22.24 -7.15 -21.00
CA HIS A 289 21.33 -6.01 -21.09
C HIS A 289 19.86 -6.41 -21.15
N ARG A 290 19.54 -7.52 -21.81
CA ARG A 290 18.18 -8.07 -21.83
C ARG A 290 17.73 -8.50 -20.43
N ILE A 291 18.59 -9.20 -19.69
CA ILE A 291 18.33 -9.61 -18.31
C ILE A 291 18.13 -8.37 -17.43
N ASP A 292 19.02 -7.38 -17.50
CA ASP A 292 18.92 -6.14 -16.73
C ASP A 292 17.62 -5.37 -17.03
N ALA A 293 17.24 -5.25 -18.30
CA ALA A 293 15.98 -4.61 -18.68
C ALA A 293 14.75 -5.33 -18.10
N GLN A 294 14.77 -6.67 -18.08
CA GLN A 294 13.68 -7.47 -17.51
C GLN A 294 13.63 -7.36 -15.97
N VAL A 295 14.78 -7.42 -15.31
CA VAL A 295 14.93 -7.22 -13.85
C VAL A 295 14.48 -5.80 -13.46
N GLY A 296 14.90 -4.79 -14.21
CA GLY A 296 14.46 -3.40 -14.04
C GLY A 296 12.96 -3.21 -14.23
N GLY A 297 12.36 -3.93 -15.19
CA GLY A 297 10.92 -4.00 -15.38
C GLY A 297 10.18 -4.59 -14.17
N ALA A 298 10.69 -5.69 -13.61
CA ALA A 298 10.15 -6.30 -12.41
C ALA A 298 10.29 -5.40 -11.17
N ALA A 299 11.45 -4.76 -10.98
CA ALA A 299 11.68 -3.81 -9.90
C ALA A 299 10.71 -2.61 -9.96
N ARG A 300 10.48 -2.04 -11.16
CA ARG A 300 9.49 -0.97 -11.36
C ARG A 300 8.06 -1.44 -11.06
N ALA A 301 7.74 -2.70 -11.36
CA ALA A 301 6.43 -3.27 -11.03
C ALA A 301 6.23 -3.45 -9.52
N LEU A 302 7.30 -3.76 -8.77
CA LEU A 302 7.26 -3.84 -7.30
C LEU A 302 7.10 -2.47 -6.65
N GLU A 303 7.76 -1.44 -7.19
CA GLU A 303 7.61 -0.05 -6.72
C GLU A 303 6.21 0.53 -6.98
N HIS A 304 5.53 0.01 -8.01
CA HIS A 304 4.22 0.52 -8.45
C HIS A 304 3.18 -0.61 -8.59
N PRO A 305 2.72 -1.19 -7.47
CA PRO A 305 1.86 -2.37 -7.49
C PRO A 305 0.48 -2.18 -8.16
N TRP A 306 0.09 -0.94 -8.49
CA TRP A 306 -1.22 -0.60 -9.06
C TRP A 306 -1.16 0.16 -10.39
N ARG A 307 -0.24 -0.19 -11.29
CA ARG A 307 -0.60 -0.06 -12.72
C ARG A 307 -1.30 -1.35 -13.14
N PRO A 308 -2.63 -1.49 -12.94
CA PRO A 308 -3.34 -2.69 -13.37
C PRO A 308 -3.03 -2.89 -14.86
N PRO A 309 -2.55 -4.09 -15.27
CA PRO A 309 -2.25 -4.36 -16.67
C PRO A 309 -3.48 -4.16 -17.57
N VAL A 310 -4.69 -4.20 -17.01
CA VAL A 310 -5.94 -3.87 -17.70
C VAL A 310 -5.94 -2.44 -18.25
N LEU A 311 -5.36 -1.45 -17.54
CA LEU A 311 -5.21 -0.10 -18.09
C LEU A 311 -4.14 -0.02 -19.19
N ARG A 312 -3.14 -0.92 -19.19
CA ARG A 312 -2.22 -1.06 -20.33
C ARG A 312 -2.90 -1.65 -21.57
N TRP A 313 -3.84 -2.59 -21.38
CA TRP A 313 -4.68 -3.11 -22.47
C TRP A 313 -5.60 -2.03 -23.07
N PHE A 314 -6.15 -1.13 -22.25
CA PHE A 314 -6.96 -0.02 -22.76
C PHE A 314 -6.15 1.01 -23.56
N VAL A 315 -4.91 1.31 -23.17
CA VAL A 315 -4.05 2.25 -23.91
C VAL A 315 -3.57 1.67 -25.25
N LEU A 316 -3.35 0.35 -25.35
CA LEU A 316 -2.99 -0.31 -26.61
C LEU A 316 -4.15 -0.39 -27.61
N ARG A 317 -5.42 -0.35 -27.15
CA ARG A 317 -6.60 -0.33 -28.04
C ARG A 317 -6.96 1.06 -28.61
N GLN A 318 -6.41 2.15 -28.06
CA GLN A 318 -6.71 3.52 -28.52
C GLN A 318 -5.81 4.00 -29.67
N LYS A 319 -4.84 3.21 -30.15
CA LYS A 319 -3.96 3.55 -31.27
C LYS A 319 -4.18 2.65 -32.49
N VAL A 320 -5.42 2.55 -32.96
CA VAL A 320 -5.70 2.13 -34.34
C VAL A 320 -6.42 3.29 -35.01
N PRO A 321 -5.70 4.18 -35.72
CA PRO A 321 -6.35 5.06 -36.68
C PRO A 321 -6.92 4.16 -37.79
N SER A 322 -8.24 4.19 -37.92
CA SER A 322 -8.99 3.78 -39.11
C SER A 322 -8.58 4.60 -40.32
#